data_AF-A0ABD1J4B9-F1
#
_entry.id   AF-A0ABD1J4B9-F1
#
_cell.length_a   1.000
_cell.length_b   1.000
_cell.length_c   1.000
_cell.angle_alpha   90.00
_cell.angle_beta   90.00
_cell.angle_gamma   90.00
#
_symmetry.space_group_name_H-M   'P 1'
#
loop_
_entity.id
_entity.type
_entity.pdbx_description
1 polymer ?
#
loop_
_entity_poly.entity_id
_entity_poly.type
_entity_poly.pdbx_seq_one_letter_code
_entity_poly.pdbx_strand_id
1 'polypeptide(L)'
;MLMTSLRTNFTRDVWKLSPNPREFQRQPLFAPELFFGGTRHTHFVTVVLGWGKLRGSCGYNGPARPRLSHCAPRQKRWTMEWLLVAVVTCVLAPCPGKGSDWTWEYEEGLRHYTEEALKTEFPEKTRPANFKHPQFQCEDMAASPLVPTSVELVKAADIKVIAALGDSLTTAIGANATNVLGIPIEFRHVSWSIGGHGTFEDVITLANILKLFNPDLIGPAPTKTVHGTPAPLSETGFNLAVTGHNTFNLPDQVRHLIDTLKTYQGIDFDEDWKLLTILIGMNDICDYCKDKSLFSVENFIYYMTVSLEMLMNEVPRMIVNVVQILPMETLREVQKPTPGCLLQRSFCSCLVKPSTGSNDLKELVGVNLEFQKRLEQLLYTDRFFKNDFAVVLQPFLKYADPPRLPNGKIDMSFFTPDCFHFTMKGHEELAKGLWNNMFQAEGEKVMVESFSNPIQLLCPPPDHPYIFTKPTHVDNGQTTTPSEDTKTSSAPKASMKAYLLLLTYLLIGTTMALLCL
;
A
#
# COMPACT_ATOMS: atom_id res chain seq x y z
N MET A 1 49.20 0.49 30.33
CA MET A 1 49.96 -0.43 31.19
C MET A 1 49.85 0.05 32.62
N LEU A 2 49.52 -0.90 33.50
CA LEU A 2 49.13 -0.87 34.91
C LEU A 2 49.22 0.40 35.79
N MET A 3 48.13 0.51 36.55
CA MET A 3 47.82 1.32 37.72
C MET A 3 48.84 1.25 38.87
N THR A 4 49.04 2.41 39.49
CA THR A 4 49.29 2.70 40.90
C THR A 4 48.25 3.77 41.27
N SER A 5 47.70 3.97 42.46
CA SER A 5 47.75 3.35 43.78
C SER A 5 46.75 4.16 44.65
N LEU A 6 46.22 3.53 45.69
CA LEU A 6 45.73 4.11 46.96
C LEU A 6 44.35 4.78 47.06
N ARG A 7 43.54 4.08 47.87
CA ARG A 7 42.47 4.53 48.77
C ARG A 7 42.90 5.76 49.61
N THR A 8 41.92 6.60 49.98
CA THR A 8 41.57 6.88 51.39
C THR A 8 40.20 7.58 51.50
N ASN A 9 39.44 7.16 52.52
CA ASN A 9 38.18 7.71 53.02
C ASN A 9 38.35 9.12 53.63
N PHE A 10 37.29 9.95 53.66
CA PHE A 10 36.68 10.46 54.91
C PHE A 10 35.43 11.38 54.69
N THR A 11 34.41 11.13 55.52
CA THR A 11 33.39 12.05 56.13
C THR A 11 32.31 12.84 55.34
N ARG A 12 31.08 12.32 55.44
CA ARG A 12 29.84 12.89 56.06
C ARG A 12 29.87 14.34 56.62
N ASP A 13 28.95 15.21 56.18
CA ASP A 13 27.69 15.61 56.89
C ASP A 13 26.98 16.81 56.20
N VAL A 14 25.73 16.67 55.71
CA VAL A 14 24.41 17.05 56.31
C VAL A 14 23.96 18.52 56.08
N TRP A 15 22.83 18.68 55.35
CA TRP A 15 21.63 19.51 55.64
C TRP A 15 20.45 18.88 54.83
N LYS A 16 19.46 18.16 55.43
CA LYS A 16 18.17 18.60 56.05
C LYS A 16 17.35 19.54 55.13
N LEU A 17 16.06 19.40 54.78
CA LEU A 17 14.84 18.69 55.24
C LEU A 17 13.81 18.75 54.05
N SER A 18 13.14 17.66 53.61
CA SER A 18 11.76 17.19 53.97
C SER A 18 10.59 17.82 53.15
N PRO A 19 9.33 17.30 53.16
CA PRO A 19 8.75 16.53 52.02
C PRO A 19 7.30 16.92 51.64
N ASN A 20 6.78 16.46 50.48
CA ASN A 20 5.49 15.73 50.39
C ASN A 20 5.15 15.27 48.94
N PRO A 21 4.48 14.11 48.77
CA PRO A 21 4.02 13.57 47.49
C PRO A 21 2.57 13.97 47.19
N ARG A 22 2.17 14.00 45.91
CA ARG A 22 0.75 14.01 45.53
C ARG A 22 0.32 12.64 45.04
N GLU A 23 -0.74 12.17 45.67
CA GLU A 23 -1.50 10.95 45.42
C GLU A 23 -2.05 10.91 43.99
N PHE A 24 -1.88 9.76 43.33
CA PHE A 24 -2.72 9.36 42.20
C PHE A 24 -4.01 8.74 42.76
N GLN A 25 -5.11 9.49 42.65
CA GLN A 25 -6.46 8.95 42.85
C GLN A 25 -6.77 7.95 41.73
N ARG A 26 -7.01 6.70 42.14
CA ARG A 26 -7.71 5.69 41.34
C ARG A 26 -9.21 6.01 41.36
N GLN A 27 -9.83 6.05 40.20
CA GLN A 27 -11.28 5.86 40.05
C GLN A 27 -11.56 4.62 39.17
N PRO A 28 -12.73 3.98 39.34
CA PRO A 28 -12.89 2.54 39.14
C PRO A 28 -13.38 2.18 37.72
N LEU A 29 -12.94 1.00 37.29
CA LEU A 29 -13.46 0.26 36.13
C LEU A 29 -14.94 -0.05 36.31
N PHE A 30 -15.76 0.43 35.36
CA PHE A 30 -17.12 -0.04 35.15
C PHE A 30 -17.10 -1.43 34.52
N ALA A 31 -17.70 -2.40 35.19
CA ALA A 31 -18.10 -3.69 34.63
C ALA A 31 -19.56 -3.58 34.13
N PRO A 32 -19.92 -4.18 32.99
CA PRO A 32 -21.32 -4.45 32.68
C PRO A 32 -21.69 -5.88 33.11
N GLU A 33 -22.77 -5.98 33.88
CA GLU A 33 -23.46 -7.21 34.21
C GLU A 33 -24.11 -7.85 32.96
N LEU A 34 -23.97 -9.17 32.87
CA LEU A 34 -24.62 -10.04 31.87
C LEU A 34 -26.08 -10.30 32.28
N PHE A 35 -27.03 -9.85 31.44
CA PHE A 35 -28.40 -10.37 31.42
C PHE A 35 -28.57 -11.36 30.27
N PHE A 36 -28.94 -12.59 30.60
CA PHE A 36 -29.38 -13.63 29.66
C PHE A 36 -30.86 -13.42 29.31
N GLY A 37 -31.19 -13.45 28.01
CA GLY A 37 -32.56 -13.63 27.54
C GLY A 37 -32.75 -13.29 26.08
N GLY A 38 -33.11 -14.28 25.24
CA GLY A 38 -33.67 -14.03 23.91
C GLY A 38 -33.07 -14.85 22.78
N THR A 39 -33.60 -16.05 22.59
CA THR A 39 -33.42 -16.92 21.43
C THR A 39 -33.86 -16.25 20.11
N ARG A 40 -32.97 -16.19 19.11
CA ARG A 40 -33.32 -16.22 17.68
C ARG A 40 -32.25 -16.98 16.90
N HIS A 41 -32.71 -17.89 16.04
CA HIS A 41 -31.90 -18.73 15.17
C HIS A 41 -31.19 -17.92 14.08
N THR A 42 -29.86 -18.03 14.05
CA THR A 42 -29.02 -17.70 12.90
C THR A 42 -27.98 -18.82 12.75
N HIS A 43 -27.97 -19.48 11.59
CA HIS A 43 -26.93 -20.45 11.25
C HIS A 43 -25.62 -19.70 10.96
N PHE A 44 -24.73 -19.68 11.94
CA PHE A 44 -23.31 -19.37 11.76
C PHE A 44 -22.52 -20.68 11.75
N VAL A 45 -21.75 -20.92 10.68
CA VAL A 45 -20.69 -21.92 10.70
C VAL A 45 -19.44 -21.24 11.24
N THR A 46 -19.21 -21.38 12.54
CA THR A 46 -17.94 -21.02 13.17
C THR A 46 -17.13 -22.30 13.36
N VAL A 47 -16.00 -22.42 12.66
CA VAL A 47 -15.00 -23.45 12.96
C VAL A 47 -14.22 -22.99 14.20
N VAL A 48 -14.66 -23.43 15.38
CA VAL A 48 -13.89 -23.30 16.62
C VAL A 48 -12.99 -24.53 16.74
N LEU A 49 -11.68 -24.36 16.63
CA LEU A 49 -10.72 -25.35 17.08
C LEU A 49 -10.75 -25.40 18.61
N GLY A 50 -11.50 -26.36 19.15
CA GLY A 50 -11.65 -26.56 20.59
C GLY A 50 -10.32 -26.94 21.26
N TRP A 51 -9.83 -26.07 22.13
CA TRP A 51 -8.80 -26.42 23.10
C TRP A 51 -9.43 -27.24 24.23
N GLY A 52 -9.21 -28.55 24.21
CA GLY A 52 -9.57 -29.43 25.31
C GLY A 52 -8.74 -29.13 26.56
N LYS A 53 -9.38 -28.53 27.56
CA LYS A 53 -8.87 -28.42 28.94
C LYS A 53 -8.80 -29.83 29.54
N LEU A 54 -7.61 -30.43 29.57
CA LEU A 54 -7.35 -31.61 30.41
C LEU A 54 -7.37 -31.16 31.88
N ARG A 55 -8.48 -31.43 32.58
CA ARG A 55 -8.52 -31.44 34.04
C ARG A 55 -7.71 -32.64 34.54
N GLY A 56 -6.45 -32.40 34.92
CA GLY A 56 -5.73 -33.30 35.82
C GLY A 56 -6.20 -33.06 37.24
N SER A 57 -6.94 -34.01 37.82
CA SER A 57 -7.21 -34.05 39.25
C SER A 57 -5.95 -34.51 39.98
N CYS A 58 -5.32 -33.63 40.76
CA CYS A 58 -4.30 -34.02 41.73
C CYS A 58 -4.96 -34.13 43.11
N GLY A 59 -5.25 -35.37 43.54
CA GLY A 59 -5.60 -35.67 44.92
C GLY A 59 -4.36 -35.61 45.81
N TYR A 60 -4.44 -34.83 46.88
CA TYR A 60 -3.44 -34.71 47.93
C TYR A 60 -3.66 -35.81 48.98
N ASN A 61 -2.61 -36.59 49.29
CA ASN A 61 -2.39 -37.27 50.57
C ASN A 61 -0.87 -37.34 50.78
N GLY A 62 -0.34 -36.69 51.84
CA GLY A 62 1.10 -36.62 52.14
C GLY A 62 1.65 -37.86 52.86
N PRO A 63 2.80 -37.78 53.58
CA PRO A 63 4.03 -37.04 53.28
C PRO A 63 5.30 -37.92 53.39
N ALA A 64 6.28 -37.80 52.48
CA ALA A 64 7.69 -38.16 52.76
C ALA A 64 8.67 -37.64 51.68
N ARG A 65 9.63 -36.82 52.14
CA ARG A 65 10.97 -36.36 51.66
C ARG A 65 11.48 -36.58 50.21
N PRO A 66 12.39 -35.70 49.72
CA PRO A 66 12.58 -35.41 48.31
C PRO A 66 13.68 -36.24 47.65
N ARG A 67 13.52 -36.55 46.35
CA ARG A 67 14.63 -36.78 45.43
C ARG A 67 14.42 -35.95 44.16
N LEU A 68 15.47 -35.21 43.80
CA LEU A 68 15.59 -34.54 42.51
C LEU A 68 15.52 -35.56 41.38
N SER A 69 14.66 -35.31 40.39
CA SER A 69 14.84 -35.82 39.04
C SER A 69 14.47 -34.71 38.06
N HIS A 70 15.44 -34.31 37.26
CA HIS A 70 15.31 -33.37 36.14
C HIS A 70 14.21 -33.84 35.16
N CYS A 71 13.25 -32.96 34.88
CA CYS A 71 12.38 -33.06 33.71
C CYS A 71 12.79 -31.97 32.71
N ALA A 72 13.53 -32.37 31.68
CA ALA A 72 13.66 -31.60 30.44
C ALA A 72 12.42 -31.88 29.56
N PRO A 73 11.80 -30.88 28.89
CA PRO A 73 10.73 -31.14 27.95
C PRO A 73 11.31 -31.65 26.62
N ARG A 74 10.93 -32.88 26.27
CA ARG A 74 11.15 -33.48 24.95
C ARG A 74 10.27 -32.74 23.93
N GLN A 75 10.86 -31.89 23.08
CA GLN A 75 10.16 -31.36 21.90
C GLN A 75 9.77 -32.53 20.98
N LYS A 76 8.47 -32.83 20.89
CA LYS A 76 7.95 -33.69 19.81
C LYS A 76 7.91 -32.86 18.53
N ARG A 77 8.83 -33.16 17.62
CA ARG A 77 8.79 -32.77 16.22
C ARG A 77 7.58 -33.44 15.59
N TRP A 78 6.56 -32.67 15.23
CA TRP A 78 5.45 -33.18 14.43
C TRP A 78 5.92 -33.29 12.98
N THR A 79 5.90 -34.51 12.43
CA THR A 79 6.18 -34.74 11.01
C THR A 79 4.95 -34.33 10.19
N MET A 80 5.22 -33.77 9.02
CA MET A 80 4.30 -33.18 8.03
C MET A 80 3.19 -34.14 7.54
N GLU A 81 3.30 -35.43 7.86
CA GLU A 81 2.41 -36.50 7.41
C GLU A 81 1.03 -36.48 8.09
N TRP A 82 0.93 -36.04 9.36
CA TRP A 82 -0.36 -36.06 10.07
C TRP A 82 -1.29 -34.90 9.71
N LEU A 83 -0.75 -33.79 9.18
CA LEU A 83 -1.53 -32.68 8.63
C LEU A 83 -2.13 -33.03 7.26
N LEU A 84 -1.41 -33.82 6.45
CA LEU A 84 -1.91 -34.33 5.17
C LEU A 84 -3.10 -35.28 5.35
N VAL A 85 -3.06 -36.16 6.37
CA VAL A 85 -4.16 -37.12 6.61
C VAL A 85 -5.44 -36.42 7.08
N ALA A 86 -5.34 -35.40 7.94
CA ALA A 86 -6.51 -34.69 8.47
C ALA A 86 -7.26 -33.88 7.38
N VAL A 87 -6.53 -33.26 6.43
CA VAL A 87 -7.12 -32.53 5.30
C VAL A 87 -7.79 -33.50 4.31
N VAL A 88 -7.21 -34.68 4.08
CA VAL A 88 -7.80 -35.69 3.19
C VAL A 88 -9.10 -36.27 3.78
N THR A 89 -9.19 -36.46 5.11
CA THR A 89 -10.40 -37.04 5.72
C THR A 89 -11.60 -36.09 5.84
N CYS A 90 -11.40 -34.77 5.86
CA CYS A 90 -12.52 -33.81 5.85
C CYS A 90 -13.05 -33.50 4.43
N VAL A 91 -12.33 -33.89 3.38
CA VAL A 91 -12.68 -33.62 1.97
C VAL A 91 -13.38 -34.81 1.27
N LEU A 92 -13.32 -36.01 1.85
CA LEU A 92 -13.89 -37.24 1.26
C LEU A 92 -15.23 -37.69 1.85
N ALA A 93 -15.88 -36.89 2.71
CA ALA A 93 -17.27 -37.14 3.08
C ALA A 93 -18.18 -36.45 2.05
N PRO A 94 -18.85 -37.20 1.15
CA PRO A 94 -19.73 -36.57 0.18
C PRO A 94 -20.94 -36.02 0.92
N CYS A 95 -21.07 -34.69 0.99
CA CYS A 95 -22.35 -34.06 1.26
C CYS A 95 -23.29 -34.42 0.10
N PRO A 96 -24.35 -35.21 0.32
CA PRO A 96 -25.22 -35.61 -0.76
C PRO A 96 -26.14 -34.43 -1.09
N GLY A 97 -25.81 -33.69 -2.14
CA GLY A 97 -26.73 -32.69 -2.71
C GLY A 97 -26.07 -31.41 -3.20
N LYS A 98 -25.25 -31.48 -4.25
CA LYS A 98 -25.10 -30.47 -5.32
C LYS A 98 -24.25 -31.08 -6.45
N GLY A 99 -24.71 -30.88 -7.69
CA GLY A 99 -24.40 -31.71 -8.87
C GLY A 99 -22.96 -31.70 -9.36
N SER A 100 -22.74 -32.53 -10.39
CA SER A 100 -21.50 -32.88 -11.07
C SER A 100 -20.63 -31.71 -11.56
N ASP A 101 -21.18 -30.49 -11.65
CA ASP A 101 -20.48 -29.30 -12.15
C ASP A 101 -19.34 -28.85 -11.22
N TRP A 102 -19.48 -28.98 -9.90
CA TRP A 102 -18.45 -28.51 -8.97
C TRP A 102 -17.19 -29.39 -9.00
N THR A 103 -17.37 -30.71 -9.12
CA THR A 103 -16.28 -31.66 -9.31
C THR A 103 -15.56 -31.44 -10.63
N TRP A 104 -16.29 -31.13 -11.70
CA TRP A 104 -15.69 -30.82 -13.00
C TRP A 104 -14.92 -29.49 -12.97
N GLU A 105 -15.48 -28.40 -12.43
CA GLU A 105 -14.78 -27.11 -12.27
C GLU A 105 -13.55 -27.23 -11.35
N TYR A 106 -13.61 -28.09 -10.34
CA TYR A 106 -12.50 -28.39 -9.44
C TYR A 106 -11.40 -29.24 -10.11
N GLU A 107 -11.78 -30.28 -10.86
CA GLU A 107 -10.85 -31.14 -11.61
C GLU A 107 -10.22 -30.41 -12.81
N GLU A 108 -10.99 -29.55 -13.48
CA GLU A 108 -10.51 -28.64 -14.53
C GLU A 108 -9.55 -27.62 -13.92
N GLY A 109 -9.92 -27.00 -12.80
CA GLY A 109 -9.01 -26.17 -11.99
C GLY A 109 -7.70 -26.89 -11.66
N LEU A 110 -7.76 -28.15 -11.20
CA LEU A 110 -6.62 -29.00 -10.81
C LEU A 110 -5.71 -29.45 -11.97
N ARG A 111 -6.19 -29.46 -13.20
CA ARG A 111 -5.37 -29.78 -14.38
C ARG A 111 -4.37 -28.68 -14.75
N HIS A 112 -4.53 -27.46 -14.22
CA HIS A 112 -3.67 -26.30 -14.50
C HIS A 112 -2.47 -26.14 -13.55
N TYR A 113 -2.12 -27.15 -12.75
CA TYR A 113 -1.11 -27.05 -11.66
C TYR A 113 0.27 -27.65 -11.98
N THR A 114 0.67 -27.76 -13.24
CA THR A 114 2.09 -27.98 -13.58
C THR A 114 2.73 -26.65 -14.01
N GLU A 115 3.99 -26.42 -13.63
CA GLU A 115 4.75 -25.25 -14.10
C GLU A 115 4.72 -25.15 -15.64
N GLU A 116 4.75 -26.30 -16.32
CA GLU A 116 4.62 -26.37 -17.78
C GLU A 116 3.25 -25.92 -18.29
N ALA A 117 2.14 -26.34 -17.66
CA ALA A 117 0.80 -25.89 -18.07
C ALA A 117 0.63 -24.39 -17.86
N LEU A 118 1.17 -23.86 -16.75
CA LEU A 118 1.15 -22.44 -16.42
C LEU A 118 1.95 -21.56 -17.39
N LYS A 119 3.15 -22.02 -17.79
CA LYS A 119 3.96 -21.36 -18.83
C LYS A 119 3.31 -21.42 -20.21
N THR A 120 2.50 -22.45 -20.46
CA THR A 120 1.84 -22.66 -21.76
C THR A 120 0.53 -21.86 -21.88
N GLU A 121 -0.21 -21.71 -20.79
CA GLU A 121 -1.57 -21.15 -20.81
C GLU A 121 -1.65 -19.68 -20.40
N PHE A 122 -0.69 -19.20 -19.59
CA PHE A 122 -0.55 -17.79 -19.21
C PHE A 122 0.89 -17.27 -19.36
N PRO A 123 1.50 -17.39 -20.55
CA PRO A 123 2.87 -16.92 -20.79
C PRO A 123 3.04 -15.43 -20.47
N GLU A 124 1.97 -14.63 -20.52
CA GLU A 124 1.94 -13.21 -20.15
C GLU A 124 2.03 -12.94 -18.64
N LYS A 125 1.72 -13.93 -17.79
CA LYS A 125 1.83 -13.82 -16.32
C LYS A 125 3.21 -14.21 -15.81
N THR A 126 3.99 -14.92 -16.61
CA THR A 126 5.37 -15.28 -16.32
C THR A 126 6.28 -14.55 -17.28
N ARG A 127 6.93 -13.49 -16.81
CA ARG A 127 8.01 -12.84 -17.56
C ARG A 127 9.04 -13.92 -17.98
N PRO A 128 9.48 -13.98 -19.25
CA PRO A 128 10.50 -14.93 -19.68
C PRO A 128 11.72 -14.82 -18.76
N ALA A 129 12.33 -15.95 -18.39
CA ALA A 129 13.45 -15.98 -17.43
C ALA A 129 14.63 -15.07 -17.83
N ASN A 130 14.75 -14.72 -19.12
CA ASN A 130 15.80 -13.87 -19.67
C ASN A 130 15.32 -12.47 -20.05
N PHE A 131 14.08 -12.08 -19.73
CA PHE A 131 13.61 -10.73 -20.01
C PHE A 131 14.36 -9.73 -19.13
N LYS A 132 14.79 -8.63 -19.75
CA LYS A 132 15.40 -7.49 -19.08
C LYS A 132 14.74 -6.22 -19.60
N HIS A 133 14.41 -5.30 -18.71
CA HIS A 133 14.01 -3.95 -19.10
C HIS A 133 15.18 -3.22 -19.74
N PRO A 134 14.92 -2.30 -20.69
CA PRO A 134 15.94 -1.40 -21.19
C PRO A 134 16.57 -0.60 -20.04
N GLN A 135 17.87 -0.30 -20.16
CA GLN A 135 18.57 0.50 -19.15
C GLN A 135 17.91 1.87 -18.96
N PHE A 136 17.80 2.28 -17.70
CA PHE A 136 17.38 3.62 -17.32
C PHE A 136 18.59 4.37 -16.77
N GLN A 137 19.04 5.38 -17.51
CA GLN A 137 20.22 6.18 -17.18
C GLN A 137 19.87 7.66 -17.29
N CYS A 138 20.30 8.44 -16.30
CA CYS A 138 20.11 9.87 -16.23
C CYS A 138 21.48 10.58 -16.23
N GLU A 139 21.46 11.89 -16.53
CA GLU A 139 22.67 12.71 -16.62
C GLU A 139 23.38 12.85 -15.27
N ASP A 140 22.62 13.16 -14.21
CA ASP A 140 23.10 13.18 -12.83
C ASP A 140 22.43 12.05 -12.01
N MET A 141 23.26 11.14 -11.52
CA MET A 141 22.87 10.08 -10.58
C MET A 141 23.64 10.16 -9.26
N ALA A 142 24.48 11.18 -9.08
CA ALA A 142 25.36 11.29 -7.93
C ALA A 142 24.63 11.82 -6.70
N ALA A 143 25.08 11.37 -5.53
CA ALA A 143 24.69 11.96 -4.25
C ALA A 143 25.11 13.43 -4.17
N SER A 144 24.40 14.17 -3.32
CA SER A 144 24.79 15.54 -2.99
C SER A 144 26.18 15.55 -2.32
N PRO A 145 27.01 16.60 -2.54
CA PRO A 145 28.35 16.67 -1.96
C PRO A 145 28.36 16.61 -0.42
N LEU A 146 27.28 17.06 0.20
CA LEU A 146 27.00 16.99 1.64
C LEU A 146 25.59 16.46 1.83
N VAL A 147 25.35 15.75 2.93
CA VAL A 147 23.99 15.31 3.29
C VAL A 147 23.11 16.55 3.46
N PRO A 148 22.02 16.69 2.69
CA PRO A 148 21.21 17.89 2.74
C PRO A 148 20.49 18.00 4.09
N THR A 149 20.40 19.22 4.62
CA THR A 149 19.66 19.50 5.86
C THR A 149 18.21 19.91 5.60
N SER A 150 17.90 20.31 4.36
CA SER A 150 16.56 20.72 3.94
C SER A 150 15.94 19.66 3.03
N VAL A 151 14.65 19.39 3.26
CA VAL A 151 13.80 18.49 2.47
C VAL A 151 13.61 18.96 1.03
N GLU A 152 13.84 20.24 0.75
CA GLU A 152 13.79 20.82 -0.60
C GLU A 152 15.06 20.56 -1.42
N LEU A 153 16.13 20.04 -0.81
CA LEU A 153 17.44 19.83 -1.44
C LEU A 153 17.85 18.35 -1.51
N VAL A 154 16.90 17.45 -1.36
CA VAL A 154 17.14 16.00 -1.34
C VAL A 154 17.09 15.44 -2.76
N LYS A 155 18.21 14.89 -3.26
CA LYS A 155 18.24 14.12 -4.51
C LYS A 155 17.83 12.67 -4.26
N ALA A 156 17.50 11.93 -5.33
CA ALA A 156 17.27 10.49 -5.26
C ALA A 156 18.43 9.73 -4.59
N ALA A 157 19.67 10.10 -4.92
CA ALA A 157 20.88 9.48 -4.39
C ALA A 157 21.12 9.75 -2.89
N ASP A 158 20.48 10.77 -2.31
CA ASP A 158 20.63 11.10 -0.89
C ASP A 158 19.72 10.24 0.01
N ILE A 159 18.73 9.55 -0.56
CA ILE A 159 17.84 8.65 0.17
C ILE A 159 18.63 7.42 0.62
N LYS A 160 18.74 7.24 1.94
CA LYS A 160 19.44 6.09 2.54
C LYS A 160 18.48 4.96 2.90
N VAL A 161 17.26 5.31 3.30
CA VAL A 161 16.25 4.35 3.78
C VAL A 161 14.98 4.47 2.95
N ILE A 162 14.44 3.33 2.52
CA ILE A 162 13.12 3.25 1.88
C ILE A 162 12.19 2.37 2.71
N ALA A 163 10.95 2.80 2.90
CA ALA A 163 9.93 2.07 3.67
C ALA A 163 8.55 2.17 3.01
N ALA A 164 7.66 1.25 3.37
CA ALA A 164 6.26 1.30 2.92
C ALA A 164 5.28 0.86 4.00
N LEU A 165 4.17 1.58 4.09
CA LEU A 165 3.00 1.26 4.89
C LEU A 165 1.77 1.16 3.99
N GLY A 166 0.77 0.40 4.41
CA GLY A 166 -0.47 0.25 3.65
C GLY A 166 -1.13 -1.09 3.82
N ASP A 167 -1.70 -1.58 2.74
CA ASP A 167 -2.52 -2.79 2.70
C ASP A 167 -1.98 -3.87 1.74
N SER A 168 -2.87 -4.72 1.25
CA SER A 168 -2.59 -5.86 0.37
C SER A 168 -1.98 -5.48 -0.98
N LEU A 169 -2.25 -4.28 -1.50
CA LEU A 169 -1.57 -3.83 -2.72
C LEU A 169 -0.10 -3.50 -2.40
N THR A 170 0.18 -2.91 -1.25
CA THR A 170 1.56 -2.60 -0.83
C THR A 170 2.35 -3.87 -0.47
N THR A 171 1.71 -4.93 0.03
CA THR A 171 2.37 -6.24 0.23
C THR A 171 2.60 -7.02 -1.07
N ALA A 172 2.04 -6.54 -2.19
CA ALA A 172 2.03 -7.22 -3.49
C ALA A 172 1.45 -8.64 -3.40
N ILE A 173 0.30 -8.76 -2.73
CA ILE A 173 -0.40 -10.04 -2.59
C ILE A 173 -0.72 -10.63 -3.97
N GLY A 174 -0.36 -11.89 -4.17
CA GLY A 174 -0.62 -12.61 -5.42
C GLY A 174 0.07 -12.03 -6.67
N ALA A 175 1.01 -11.08 -6.55
CA ALA A 175 1.54 -10.36 -7.71
C ALA A 175 2.22 -11.26 -8.75
N ASN A 176 2.78 -12.40 -8.33
CA ASN A 176 3.32 -13.44 -9.20
C ASN A 176 2.58 -14.78 -9.01
N ALA A 177 1.30 -14.73 -8.61
CA ALA A 177 0.46 -15.90 -8.48
C ALA A 177 -0.11 -16.30 -9.84
N THR A 178 0.03 -17.58 -10.15
CA THR A 178 -0.49 -18.18 -11.39
C THR A 178 -1.91 -18.73 -11.22
N ASN A 179 -2.31 -19.06 -9.99
CA ASN A 179 -3.63 -19.58 -9.64
C ASN A 179 -4.06 -19.14 -8.23
N VAL A 180 -5.28 -19.54 -7.85
CA VAL A 180 -5.94 -19.13 -6.60
C VAL A 180 -5.16 -19.55 -5.35
N LEU A 181 -4.40 -20.66 -5.37
CA LEU A 181 -3.60 -21.09 -4.22
C LEU A 181 -2.41 -20.17 -3.95
N GLY A 182 -1.97 -19.42 -4.96
CA GLY A 182 -0.90 -18.43 -4.82
C GLY A 182 -1.37 -17.08 -4.27
N ILE A 183 -2.68 -16.82 -4.17
CA ILE A 183 -3.21 -15.54 -3.69
C ILE A 183 -2.71 -15.21 -2.28
N PRO A 184 -2.71 -16.12 -1.29
CA PRO A 184 -2.26 -15.76 0.07
C PRO A 184 -0.76 -15.43 0.20
N ILE A 185 0.02 -15.55 -0.88
CA ILE A 185 1.45 -15.23 -0.89
C ILE A 185 1.65 -13.75 -1.16
N GLU A 186 2.37 -13.08 -0.27
CA GLU A 186 2.70 -11.67 -0.37
C GLU A 186 4.07 -11.54 -1.04
N PHE A 187 4.11 -11.18 -2.33
CA PHE A 187 5.35 -11.09 -3.10
C PHE A 187 6.06 -9.75 -2.85
N ARG A 188 6.37 -9.44 -1.58
CA ARG A 188 6.90 -8.13 -1.15
C ARG A 188 8.12 -7.67 -1.96
N HIS A 189 9.00 -8.59 -2.34
CA HIS A 189 10.16 -8.35 -3.21
C HIS A 189 9.89 -7.81 -4.61
N VAL A 190 8.67 -7.90 -5.13
CA VAL A 190 8.25 -7.28 -6.40
C VAL A 190 7.22 -6.16 -6.20
N SER A 191 7.01 -5.74 -4.95
CA SER A 191 6.10 -4.63 -4.64
C SER A 191 6.61 -3.33 -5.28
N TRP A 192 5.68 -2.64 -5.92
CA TRP A 192 5.91 -1.38 -6.62
C TRP A 192 6.68 -0.33 -5.80
N SER A 193 6.39 -0.22 -4.51
CA SER A 193 6.94 0.83 -3.66
C SER A 193 8.35 0.50 -3.15
N ILE A 194 8.63 -0.74 -2.72
CA ILE A 194 9.93 -1.07 -2.11
C ILE A 194 10.48 -2.47 -2.41
N GLY A 195 9.97 -3.17 -3.42
CA GLY A 195 10.45 -4.52 -3.76
C GLY A 195 11.93 -4.52 -4.17
N GLY A 196 12.72 -5.43 -3.60
CA GLY A 196 14.17 -5.51 -3.80
C GLY A 196 14.65 -6.65 -4.70
N HIS A 197 13.76 -7.31 -5.46
CA HIS A 197 14.15 -8.41 -6.34
C HIS A 197 15.08 -7.95 -7.47
N GLY A 198 16.25 -8.58 -7.59
CA GLY A 198 17.18 -8.34 -8.69
C GLY A 198 17.62 -6.86 -8.81
N THR A 199 17.75 -6.40 -10.04
CA THR A 199 18.03 -4.99 -10.40
C THR A 199 16.81 -4.33 -11.06
N PHE A 200 16.94 -3.05 -11.42
CA PHE A 200 15.97 -2.34 -12.25
C PHE A 200 15.60 -3.11 -13.53
N GLU A 201 16.58 -3.73 -14.18
CA GLU A 201 16.35 -4.49 -15.41
C GLU A 201 15.54 -5.76 -15.16
N ASP A 202 15.58 -6.34 -13.95
CA ASP A 202 14.79 -7.51 -13.59
C ASP A 202 13.33 -7.15 -13.30
N VAL A 203 13.13 -6.17 -12.42
CA VAL A 203 11.82 -5.71 -11.95
C VAL A 203 11.88 -4.23 -11.63
N ILE A 204 10.94 -3.47 -12.21
CA ILE A 204 10.84 -2.04 -11.94
C ILE A 204 10.04 -1.83 -10.64
N THR A 205 10.76 -1.46 -9.59
CA THR A 205 10.19 -0.98 -8.32
C THR A 205 10.82 0.36 -8.00
N LEU A 206 10.19 1.18 -7.16
CA LEU A 206 10.80 2.44 -6.72
C LEU A 206 12.15 2.18 -6.01
N ALA A 207 12.26 1.11 -5.21
CA ALA A 207 13.53 0.70 -4.61
C ALA A 207 14.62 0.38 -5.66
N ASN A 208 14.29 -0.35 -6.71
CA ASN A 208 15.26 -0.68 -7.76
C ASN A 208 15.61 0.52 -8.64
N ILE A 209 14.69 1.47 -8.83
CA ILE A 209 15.01 2.76 -9.46
C ILE A 209 15.99 3.54 -8.57
N LEU A 210 15.71 3.69 -7.28
CA LEU A 210 16.58 4.40 -6.33
C LEU A 210 17.97 3.76 -6.22
N LYS A 211 18.08 2.43 -6.33
CA LYS A 211 19.39 1.73 -6.36
C LYS A 211 20.29 2.12 -7.54
N LEU A 212 19.74 2.66 -8.63
CA LEU A 212 20.54 3.22 -9.72
C LEU A 212 21.30 4.49 -9.27
N PHE A 213 20.75 5.21 -8.29
CA PHE A 213 21.31 6.44 -7.73
C PHE A 213 22.09 6.19 -6.43
N ASN A 214 21.61 5.26 -5.59
CA ASN A 214 22.25 4.85 -4.35
C ASN A 214 22.21 3.32 -4.19
N PRO A 215 23.29 2.59 -4.53
CA PRO A 215 23.31 1.13 -4.43
C PRO A 215 23.24 0.60 -2.98
N ASP A 216 23.54 1.43 -1.98
CA ASP A 216 23.57 1.07 -0.55
C ASP A 216 22.23 1.34 0.16
N LEU A 217 21.12 1.38 -0.59
CA LEU A 217 19.77 1.63 -0.10
C LEU A 217 19.30 0.56 0.90
N ILE A 218 18.85 0.98 2.08
CA ILE A 218 18.36 0.11 3.16
C ILE A 218 16.83 0.07 3.15
N GLY A 219 16.26 -1.11 3.45
CA GLY A 219 14.82 -1.31 3.58
C GLY A 219 14.10 -2.04 2.43
N PRO A 220 14.63 -2.20 1.20
CA PRO A 220 13.94 -2.98 0.17
C PRO A 220 13.58 -4.39 0.64
N ALA A 221 12.38 -4.87 0.30
CA ALA A 221 11.92 -6.20 0.67
C ALA A 221 12.66 -7.28 -0.17
N PRO A 222 13.35 -8.25 0.44
CA PRO A 222 14.18 -9.19 -0.32
C PRO A 222 13.42 -10.42 -0.83
N THR A 223 12.29 -10.79 -0.21
CA THR A 223 11.59 -12.04 -0.54
C THR A 223 10.06 -11.93 -0.45
N LYS A 224 9.37 -13.07 -0.58
CA LYS A 224 7.93 -13.23 -0.33
C LYS A 224 7.66 -13.67 1.09
N THR A 225 6.50 -13.29 1.60
CA THR A 225 5.94 -13.73 2.88
C THR A 225 4.59 -14.41 2.64
N VAL A 226 3.95 -14.86 3.71
CA VAL A 226 2.62 -15.49 3.65
C VAL A 226 1.66 -14.70 4.52
N HIS A 227 0.52 -14.29 3.93
CA HIS A 227 -0.52 -13.59 4.65
C HIS A 227 -0.97 -14.35 5.91
N GLY A 228 -1.16 -13.63 7.01
CA GLY A 228 -1.55 -14.20 8.31
C GLY A 228 -0.44 -14.93 9.06
N THR A 229 0.77 -15.01 8.49
CA THR A 229 1.94 -15.57 9.16
C THR A 229 2.91 -14.45 9.55
N PRO A 230 3.35 -14.37 10.82
CA PRO A 230 4.38 -13.41 11.22
C PRO A 230 5.66 -13.60 10.39
N ALA A 231 6.19 -12.51 9.85
CA ALA A 231 7.44 -12.50 9.09
C ALA A 231 8.44 -11.51 9.72
N PRO A 232 9.73 -11.89 9.85
CA PRO A 232 10.76 -11.00 10.39
C PRO A 232 11.14 -9.91 9.37
N LEU A 233 11.78 -8.83 9.86
CA LEU A 233 12.31 -7.75 9.02
C LEU A 233 13.29 -8.24 7.94
N SER A 234 14.01 -9.34 8.19
CA SER A 234 14.90 -9.96 7.19
C SER A 234 14.16 -10.49 5.97
N GLU A 235 12.84 -10.68 6.06
CA GLU A 235 11.98 -11.13 4.96
C GLU A 235 11.10 -10.00 4.41
N THR A 236 10.57 -9.14 5.28
CA THR A 236 9.70 -8.03 4.87
C THR A 236 10.47 -6.82 4.35
N GLY A 237 11.76 -6.69 4.68
CA GLY A 237 12.42 -5.39 4.67
C GLY A 237 11.62 -4.40 5.52
N PHE A 238 11.56 -3.15 5.08
CA PHE A 238 10.71 -2.11 5.69
C PHE A 238 9.34 -1.99 5.00
N ASN A 239 8.90 -3.05 4.33
CA ASN A 239 7.52 -3.15 3.87
C ASN A 239 6.72 -3.65 5.06
N LEU A 240 6.18 -2.73 5.84
CA LEU A 240 5.41 -3.02 7.05
C LEU A 240 3.90 -2.95 6.79
N ALA A 241 3.49 -2.88 5.52
CA ALA A 241 2.11 -3.01 5.12
C ALA A 241 1.54 -4.38 5.51
N VAL A 242 0.23 -4.40 5.79
CA VAL A 242 -0.47 -5.62 6.20
C VAL A 242 -1.72 -5.79 5.34
N THR A 243 -1.78 -6.93 4.66
CA THR A 243 -2.92 -7.32 3.83
C THR A 243 -4.23 -7.24 4.61
N GLY A 244 -5.21 -6.53 4.05
CA GLY A 244 -6.55 -6.35 4.62
C GLY A 244 -6.66 -5.23 5.65
N HIS A 245 -5.59 -4.48 5.96
CA HIS A 245 -5.69 -3.32 6.84
C HIS A 245 -6.48 -2.17 6.20
N ASN A 246 -7.25 -1.49 7.04
CA ASN A 246 -7.92 -0.23 6.75
C ASN A 246 -7.12 0.94 7.34
N THR A 247 -7.54 2.16 7.07
CA THR A 247 -6.85 3.36 7.55
C THR A 247 -6.84 3.48 9.07
N PHE A 248 -7.81 2.90 9.80
CA PHE A 248 -7.77 2.87 11.27
C PHE A 248 -6.60 2.05 11.85
N ASN A 249 -5.98 1.16 11.06
CA ASN A 249 -4.80 0.39 11.46
C ASN A 249 -3.48 1.13 11.15
N LEU A 250 -3.51 2.24 10.40
CA LEU A 250 -2.30 2.95 9.99
C LEU A 250 -1.47 3.47 11.16
N PRO A 251 -2.04 4.01 12.27
CA PRO A 251 -1.24 4.47 13.40
C PRO A 251 -0.35 3.39 14.01
N ASP A 252 -0.84 2.14 14.08
CA ASP A 252 -0.05 1.01 14.59
C ASP A 252 1.11 0.65 13.65
N GLN A 253 0.87 0.69 12.33
CA GLN A 253 1.94 0.51 11.34
C GLN A 253 3.00 1.62 11.46
N VAL A 254 2.58 2.87 11.66
CA VAL A 254 3.48 4.00 11.88
C VAL A 254 4.30 3.82 13.14
N ARG A 255 3.68 3.46 14.27
CA ARG A 255 4.42 3.18 15.52
C ARG A 255 5.49 2.11 15.30
N HIS A 256 5.12 1.01 14.65
CA HIS A 256 6.05 -0.07 14.32
C HIS A 256 7.23 0.42 13.47
N LEU A 257 6.97 1.25 12.45
CA LEU A 257 8.02 1.83 11.62
C LEU A 257 8.96 2.72 12.44
N ILE A 258 8.43 3.62 13.27
CA ILE A 258 9.26 4.52 14.09
C ILE A 258 10.15 3.72 15.04
N ASP A 259 9.59 2.71 15.73
CA ASP A 259 10.35 1.85 16.63
C ASP A 259 11.43 1.05 15.88
N THR A 260 11.11 0.58 14.68
CA THR A 260 12.05 -0.11 13.80
C THR A 260 13.21 0.82 13.42
N LEU A 261 12.91 2.02 12.92
CA LEU A 261 13.94 3.00 12.50
C LEU A 261 14.86 3.41 13.65
N LYS A 262 14.32 3.57 14.87
CA LYS A 262 15.10 3.96 16.06
C LYS A 262 16.04 2.86 16.54
N THR A 263 15.78 1.59 16.21
CA THR A 263 16.50 0.44 16.76
C THR A 263 17.32 -0.33 15.73
N TYR A 264 17.08 -0.10 14.43
CA TYR A 264 17.75 -0.82 13.36
C TYR A 264 19.23 -0.44 13.25
N GLN A 265 20.10 -1.45 13.32
CA GLN A 265 21.54 -1.26 13.18
C GLN A 265 21.91 -0.94 11.73
N GLY A 266 22.68 0.13 11.52
CA GLY A 266 23.13 0.56 10.19
C GLY A 266 22.33 1.73 9.60
N ILE A 267 21.41 2.31 10.39
CA ILE A 267 20.76 3.58 10.08
C ILE A 267 21.19 4.59 11.14
N ASP A 268 21.60 5.78 10.69
CA ASP A 268 21.65 6.96 11.54
C ASP A 268 20.24 7.56 11.59
N PHE A 269 19.56 7.37 12.73
CA PHE A 269 18.17 7.78 12.88
C PHE A 269 18.00 9.30 12.71
N ASP A 270 18.99 10.10 13.10
CA ASP A 270 18.90 11.55 13.06
C ASP A 270 19.38 12.12 11.72
N GLU A 271 20.40 11.48 11.12
CA GLU A 271 21.10 12.05 9.96
C GLU A 271 20.73 11.45 8.60
N ASP A 272 20.23 10.21 8.53
CA ASP A 272 19.92 9.58 7.24
C ASP A 272 18.58 10.06 6.66
N TRP A 273 18.51 10.34 5.35
CA TRP A 273 17.22 10.61 4.70
C TRP A 273 16.40 9.34 4.49
N LYS A 274 15.12 9.42 4.88
CA LYS A 274 14.14 8.33 4.84
C LYS A 274 13.02 8.68 3.86
N LEU A 275 12.73 7.77 2.93
CA LEU A 275 11.60 7.87 2.03
C LEU A 275 10.55 6.82 2.40
N LEU A 276 9.37 7.28 2.80
CA LEU A 276 8.22 6.41 3.09
C LEU A 276 7.15 6.55 2.01
N THR A 277 6.60 5.42 1.56
CA THR A 277 5.40 5.41 0.72
C THR A 277 4.21 4.83 1.47
N ILE A 278 3.08 5.54 1.46
CA ILE A 278 1.80 5.12 2.05
C ILE A 278 0.74 5.05 0.96
N LEU A 279 0.06 3.91 0.86
CA LEU A 279 -1.19 3.75 0.11
C LEU A 279 -2.16 2.92 0.95
N ILE A 280 -3.25 3.54 1.37
CA ILE A 280 -4.28 2.93 2.22
C ILE A 280 -5.62 3.65 2.04
N GLY A 281 -6.72 2.98 2.39
CA GLY A 281 -8.09 3.53 2.31
C GLY A 281 -9.00 2.79 1.34
N MET A 282 -8.46 1.97 0.43
CA MET A 282 -9.27 1.16 -0.49
C MET A 282 -10.08 0.09 0.25
N ASN A 283 -9.51 -0.50 1.31
CA ASN A 283 -10.27 -1.42 2.16
C ASN A 283 -11.41 -0.71 2.91
N ASP A 284 -11.23 0.54 3.33
CA ASP A 284 -12.29 1.34 3.96
C ASP A 284 -13.50 1.51 3.02
N ILE A 285 -13.25 1.74 1.72
CA ILE A 285 -14.30 1.73 0.70
C ILE A 285 -14.92 0.33 0.56
N CYS A 286 -14.10 -0.72 0.50
CA CYS A 286 -14.56 -2.11 0.42
C CYS A 286 -15.42 -2.57 1.61
N ASP A 287 -15.24 -1.94 2.77
CA ASP A 287 -15.92 -2.24 4.04
C ASP A 287 -16.96 -1.18 4.46
N TYR A 288 -17.10 -0.07 3.74
CA TYR A 288 -17.95 1.06 4.10
C TYR A 288 -19.37 0.67 4.52
N CYS A 289 -20.02 -0.22 3.76
CA CYS A 289 -21.37 -0.68 4.04
C CYS A 289 -21.50 -1.60 5.28
N LYS A 290 -20.38 -2.10 5.82
CA LYS A 290 -20.34 -2.96 7.02
C LYS A 290 -20.38 -2.12 8.29
N ASP A 291 -19.69 -0.98 8.29
CA ASP A 291 -19.73 0.02 9.37
C ASP A 291 -19.40 1.42 8.81
N LYS A 292 -20.46 2.15 8.43
CA LYS A 292 -20.32 3.49 7.82
C LYS A 292 -19.69 4.51 8.78
N SER A 293 -19.75 4.28 10.09
CA SER A 293 -19.15 5.18 11.07
C SER A 293 -17.64 4.95 11.15
N LEU A 294 -17.22 3.68 11.28
CA LEU A 294 -15.81 3.32 11.37
C LEU A 294 -15.06 3.69 10.09
N PHE A 295 -15.62 3.37 8.93
CA PHE A 295 -15.02 3.60 7.60
C PHE A 295 -15.52 4.90 6.95
N SER A 296 -15.93 5.88 7.75
CA SER A 296 -16.35 7.21 7.28
C SER A 296 -15.17 8.01 6.71
N VAL A 297 -15.50 9.02 5.91
CA VAL A 297 -14.53 10.01 5.41
C VAL A 297 -13.82 10.70 6.57
N GLU A 298 -14.56 11.05 7.62
CA GLU A 298 -14.04 11.72 8.81
C GLU A 298 -12.99 10.86 9.52
N ASN A 299 -13.26 9.57 9.72
CA ASN A 299 -12.29 8.66 10.34
C ASN A 299 -11.10 8.38 9.44
N PHE A 300 -11.30 8.23 8.13
CA PHE A 300 -10.21 8.12 7.17
C PHE A 300 -9.22 9.28 7.32
N ILE A 301 -9.73 10.53 7.29
CA ILE A 301 -8.90 11.72 7.44
C ILE A 301 -8.29 11.83 8.84
N TYR A 302 -9.03 11.46 9.89
CA TYR A 302 -8.54 11.46 11.26
C TYR A 302 -7.32 10.54 11.43
N TYR A 303 -7.43 9.27 11.02
CA TYR A 303 -6.33 8.32 11.20
C TYR A 303 -5.14 8.61 10.27
N MET A 304 -5.38 9.14 9.07
CA MET A 304 -4.30 9.69 8.23
C MET A 304 -3.58 10.83 8.97
N THR A 305 -4.33 11.78 9.51
CA THR A 305 -3.77 12.93 10.25
C THR A 305 -2.92 12.49 11.43
N VAL A 306 -3.45 11.64 12.31
CA VAL A 306 -2.72 11.14 13.49
C VAL A 306 -1.43 10.43 13.08
N SER A 307 -1.49 9.59 12.04
CA SER A 307 -0.33 8.85 11.53
C SER A 307 0.77 9.77 11.00
N LEU A 308 0.39 10.79 10.24
CA LEU A 308 1.34 11.76 9.67
C LEU A 308 1.92 12.71 10.74
N GLU A 309 1.14 13.10 11.74
CA GLU A 309 1.61 13.89 12.89
C GLU A 309 2.63 13.10 13.73
N MET A 310 2.39 11.80 13.96
CA MET A 310 3.36 10.94 14.65
C MET A 310 4.71 10.90 13.92
N LEU A 311 4.69 10.73 12.59
CA LEU A 311 5.90 10.74 11.77
C LEU A 311 6.62 12.09 11.85
N MET A 312 5.90 13.20 11.64
CA MET A 312 6.45 14.56 11.65
C MET A 312 7.09 14.93 13.00
N ASN A 313 6.52 14.45 14.10
CA ASN A 313 6.97 14.75 15.46
C ASN A 313 8.16 13.89 15.90
N GLU A 314 8.28 12.65 15.41
CA GLU A 314 9.26 11.70 15.93
C GLU A 314 10.38 11.34 14.97
N VAL A 315 10.23 11.53 13.66
CA VAL A 315 11.20 11.09 12.65
C VAL A 315 11.81 12.30 11.93
N PRO A 316 13.10 12.60 12.14
CA PRO A 316 13.79 13.63 11.38
C PRO A 316 14.16 13.13 9.97
N ARG A 317 14.42 14.06 9.06
CA ARG A 317 14.89 13.82 7.67
C ARG A 317 14.05 12.79 6.92
N MET A 318 12.77 13.11 6.74
CA MET A 318 11.82 12.19 6.13
C MET A 318 10.95 12.84 5.06
N ILE A 319 10.86 12.17 3.91
CA ILE A 319 9.89 12.46 2.86
C ILE A 319 8.84 11.35 2.88
N VAL A 320 7.58 11.73 2.99
CA VAL A 320 6.45 10.79 2.98
C VAL A 320 5.64 10.99 1.70
N ASN A 321 5.70 10.03 0.80
CA ASN A 321 4.79 9.92 -0.32
C ASN A 321 3.46 9.33 0.16
N VAL A 322 2.37 10.09 0.07
CA VAL A 322 1.02 9.56 0.23
C VAL A 322 0.41 9.43 -1.16
N VAL A 323 0.13 8.20 -1.58
CA VAL A 323 -0.47 7.94 -2.90
C VAL A 323 -1.99 8.02 -2.82
N GLN A 324 -2.58 8.76 -3.75
CA GLN A 324 -4.02 8.93 -3.85
C GLN A 324 -4.70 7.60 -4.18
N ILE A 325 -5.81 7.27 -3.49
CA ILE A 325 -6.64 6.12 -3.87
C ILE A 325 -7.31 6.34 -5.23
N LEU A 326 -7.53 5.27 -5.99
CA LEU A 326 -8.20 5.31 -7.28
C LEU A 326 -9.74 5.29 -7.16
N PRO A 327 -10.48 5.63 -8.23
CA PRO A 327 -11.91 5.40 -8.32
C PRO A 327 -12.20 3.90 -8.39
N MET A 328 -12.89 3.34 -7.41
CA MET A 328 -13.06 1.89 -7.30
C MET A 328 -14.21 1.34 -8.13
N GLU A 329 -15.15 2.17 -8.60
CA GLU A 329 -16.33 1.69 -9.35
C GLU A 329 -15.96 0.84 -10.57
N THR A 330 -14.96 1.29 -11.34
CA THR A 330 -14.57 0.65 -12.60
C THR A 330 -13.87 -0.69 -12.39
N LEU A 331 -13.37 -0.99 -11.18
CA LEU A 331 -12.90 -2.33 -10.82
C LEU A 331 -14.01 -3.39 -10.91
N ARG A 332 -15.30 -2.99 -10.85
CA ARG A 332 -16.42 -3.91 -11.09
C ARG A 332 -16.43 -4.47 -12.52
N GLU A 333 -15.69 -3.90 -13.46
CA GLU A 333 -15.53 -4.46 -14.81
C GLU A 333 -14.51 -5.61 -14.87
N VAL A 334 -13.62 -5.70 -13.87
CA VAL A 334 -12.54 -6.68 -13.82
C VAL A 334 -13.08 -8.01 -13.29
N GLN A 335 -13.76 -8.75 -14.16
CA GLN A 335 -14.45 -9.99 -13.81
C GLN A 335 -14.19 -11.10 -14.84
N LYS A 336 -14.12 -12.33 -14.35
CA LYS A 336 -14.18 -13.57 -15.13
C LYS A 336 -15.01 -14.61 -14.35
N PRO A 337 -15.62 -15.60 -15.03
CA PRO A 337 -16.33 -16.69 -14.36
C PRO A 337 -15.33 -17.71 -13.78
N THR A 338 -14.47 -17.26 -12.85
CA THR A 338 -13.48 -18.12 -12.18
C THR A 338 -13.67 -18.05 -10.67
N PRO A 339 -13.35 -19.13 -9.92
CA PRO A 339 -13.43 -19.12 -8.47
C PRO A 339 -12.62 -17.99 -7.81
N GLY A 340 -11.49 -17.62 -8.42
CA GLY A 340 -10.65 -16.52 -7.95
C GLY A 340 -11.34 -15.16 -8.02
N CYS A 341 -11.93 -14.77 -9.17
CA CYS A 341 -12.64 -13.49 -9.25
C CYS A 341 -13.87 -13.44 -8.31
N LEU A 342 -14.47 -14.60 -7.96
CA LEU A 342 -15.58 -14.63 -7.00
C LEU A 342 -15.16 -14.19 -5.60
N LEU A 343 -13.87 -14.27 -5.25
CA LEU A 343 -13.35 -13.82 -3.97
C LEU A 343 -13.54 -12.31 -3.73
N GLN A 344 -13.62 -11.51 -4.80
CA GLN A 344 -13.91 -10.07 -4.68
C GLN A 344 -15.19 -9.79 -3.90
N ARG A 345 -16.20 -10.67 -4.04
CA ARG A 345 -17.47 -10.54 -3.32
C ARG A 345 -17.33 -10.77 -1.82
N SER A 346 -16.21 -11.35 -1.38
CA SER A 346 -15.86 -11.56 0.02
C SER A 346 -15.09 -10.36 0.58
N PHE A 347 -13.95 -10.02 -0.03
CA PHE A 347 -13.05 -8.99 0.51
C PHE A 347 -13.45 -7.56 0.13
N CYS A 348 -14.22 -7.34 -0.95
CA CYS A 348 -14.73 -6.02 -1.34
C CYS A 348 -16.24 -6.03 -1.62
N SER A 349 -16.99 -6.57 -0.66
CA SER A 349 -18.43 -6.82 -0.85
C SER A 349 -19.25 -5.56 -1.07
N CYS A 350 -18.87 -4.43 -0.47
CA CYS A 350 -19.63 -3.17 -0.58
C CYS A 350 -19.57 -2.59 -1.99
N LEU A 351 -18.49 -2.86 -2.73
CA LEU A 351 -18.33 -2.44 -4.13
C LEU A 351 -19.01 -3.41 -5.10
N VAL A 352 -18.79 -4.71 -4.92
CA VAL A 352 -19.09 -5.71 -5.95
C VAL A 352 -20.54 -6.22 -5.89
N LYS A 353 -21.15 -6.30 -4.69
CA LYS A 353 -22.50 -6.87 -4.54
C LYS A 353 -23.63 -5.96 -5.01
N PRO A 354 -23.59 -4.62 -4.81
CA PRO A 354 -24.69 -3.76 -5.24
C PRO A 354 -24.94 -3.81 -6.75
N SER A 355 -26.22 -3.75 -7.13
CA SER A 355 -26.63 -3.67 -8.53
C SER A 355 -26.21 -2.34 -9.16
N THR A 356 -25.90 -2.37 -10.45
CA THR A 356 -25.59 -1.15 -11.21
C THR A 356 -26.73 -0.13 -11.12
N GLY A 357 -26.40 1.12 -10.80
CA GLY A 357 -27.37 2.21 -10.64
C GLY A 357 -28.12 2.25 -9.30
N SER A 358 -27.89 1.29 -8.39
CA SER A 358 -28.47 1.28 -7.05
C SER A 358 -28.02 2.48 -6.20
N ASN A 359 -28.83 2.85 -5.20
CA ASN A 359 -28.49 3.92 -4.27
C ASN A 359 -27.24 3.59 -3.44
N ASP A 360 -27.08 2.32 -3.03
CA ASP A 360 -25.91 1.87 -2.28
C ASP A 360 -24.60 2.07 -3.08
N LEU A 361 -24.61 1.74 -4.38
CA LEU A 361 -23.45 1.96 -5.24
C LEU A 361 -23.17 3.46 -5.43
N LYS A 362 -24.21 4.26 -5.70
CA LYS A 362 -24.07 5.72 -5.86
C LYS A 362 -23.51 6.39 -4.61
N GLU A 363 -23.96 5.97 -3.44
CA GLU A 363 -23.43 6.44 -2.15
C GLU A 363 -21.95 6.09 -2.01
N LEU A 364 -21.58 4.83 -2.27
CA LEU A 364 -20.20 4.37 -2.17
C LEU A 364 -19.25 5.14 -3.11
N VAL A 365 -19.68 5.38 -4.35
CA VAL A 365 -18.92 6.20 -5.31
C VAL A 365 -18.75 7.63 -4.80
N GLY A 366 -19.81 8.22 -4.24
CA GLY A 366 -19.73 9.53 -3.58
C GLY A 366 -18.72 9.57 -2.43
N VAL A 367 -18.69 8.51 -1.59
CA VAL A 367 -17.71 8.38 -0.50
C VAL A 367 -16.29 8.26 -1.02
N ASN A 368 -16.05 7.46 -2.07
CA ASN A 368 -14.73 7.34 -2.69
C ASN A 368 -14.21 8.69 -3.21
N LEU A 369 -15.07 9.47 -3.87
CA LEU A 369 -14.71 10.81 -4.35
C LEU A 369 -14.41 11.78 -3.20
N GLU A 370 -15.19 11.72 -2.11
CA GLU A 370 -14.95 12.57 -0.95
C GLU A 370 -13.67 12.16 -0.18
N PHE A 371 -13.31 10.87 -0.13
CA PHE A 371 -11.98 10.43 0.36
C PHE A 371 -10.86 11.11 -0.42
N GLN A 372 -10.95 11.12 -1.75
CA GLN A 372 -9.93 11.74 -2.60
C GLN A 372 -9.82 13.24 -2.33
N LYS A 373 -10.95 13.94 -2.40
CA LYS A 373 -11.01 15.38 -2.17
C LYS A 373 -10.54 15.80 -0.78
N ARG A 374 -10.92 15.06 0.27
CA ARG A 374 -10.54 15.42 1.65
C ARG A 374 -9.07 15.11 1.93
N LEU A 375 -8.49 14.10 1.28
CA LEU A 375 -7.05 13.84 1.36
C LEU A 375 -6.24 14.95 0.69
N GLU A 376 -6.68 15.41 -0.49
CA GLU A 376 -6.11 16.58 -1.16
C GLU A 376 -6.17 17.82 -0.29
N GLN A 377 -7.33 18.12 0.31
CA GLN A 377 -7.47 19.25 1.24
C GLN A 377 -6.57 19.15 2.47
N LEU A 378 -6.30 17.94 2.96
CA LEU A 378 -5.38 17.73 4.07
C LEU A 378 -3.92 18.01 3.66
N LEU A 379 -3.51 17.54 2.48
CA LEU A 379 -2.10 17.48 2.07
C LEU A 379 -1.62 18.65 1.20
N TYR A 380 -2.52 19.44 0.62
CA TYR A 380 -2.16 20.68 -0.10
C TYR A 380 -1.90 21.89 0.82
N THR A 381 -1.92 21.67 2.13
CA THR A 381 -1.52 22.69 3.12
C THR A 381 -0.08 22.49 3.56
N ASP A 382 0.51 23.49 4.21
CA ASP A 382 1.83 23.41 4.84
C ASP A 382 1.83 22.64 6.17
N ARG A 383 0.70 22.03 6.57
CA ARG A 383 0.54 21.33 7.85
C ARG A 383 1.61 20.28 8.12
N PHE A 384 2.06 19.57 7.08
CA PHE A 384 3.05 18.51 7.18
C PHE A 384 4.36 18.85 6.48
N PHE A 385 4.78 20.12 6.59
CA PHE A 385 5.99 20.63 6.00
C PHE A 385 6.84 21.37 7.05
N LYS A 386 8.12 21.00 7.16
CA LYS A 386 9.16 21.71 7.91
C LYS A 386 10.51 21.45 7.24
N ASN A 387 11.56 22.12 7.71
CA ASN A 387 12.87 22.07 7.07
C ASN A 387 13.37 20.63 6.80
N ASP A 388 13.19 19.67 7.71
CA ASP A 388 13.69 18.31 7.58
C ASP A 388 12.58 17.26 7.34
N PHE A 389 11.35 17.68 7.03
CA PHE A 389 10.23 16.76 6.86
C PHE A 389 9.17 17.29 5.91
N ALA A 390 8.68 16.45 5.01
CA ALA A 390 7.57 16.78 4.13
C ALA A 390 6.67 15.58 3.86
N VAL A 391 5.36 15.81 3.84
CA VAL A 391 4.39 14.87 3.26
C VAL A 391 3.96 15.42 1.89
N VAL A 392 4.05 14.57 0.87
CA VAL A 392 3.74 14.93 -0.52
C VAL A 392 2.65 14.00 -1.04
N LEU A 393 1.56 14.57 -1.52
CA LEU A 393 0.54 13.82 -2.24
C LEU A 393 1.08 13.41 -3.62
N GLN A 394 0.90 12.15 -3.98
CA GLN A 394 1.22 11.62 -5.30
C GLN A 394 -0.08 11.16 -5.98
N PRO A 395 -0.73 12.04 -6.77
CA PRO A 395 -2.11 11.85 -7.23
C PRO A 395 -2.24 11.05 -8.53
N PHE A 396 -1.18 10.45 -9.06
CA PHE A 396 -1.20 9.78 -10.36
C PHE A 396 -2.32 8.74 -10.55
N LEU A 397 -2.85 8.14 -9.49
CA LEU A 397 -3.96 7.17 -9.54
C LEU A 397 -5.37 7.77 -9.45
N LYS A 398 -5.51 9.08 -9.21
CA LYS A 398 -6.80 9.74 -8.91
C LYS A 398 -7.89 9.46 -9.95
N TYR A 399 -7.51 9.32 -11.21
CA TYR A 399 -8.41 9.07 -12.34
C TYR A 399 -8.14 7.74 -13.05
N ALA A 400 -7.33 6.86 -12.46
CA ALA A 400 -6.86 5.67 -13.14
C ALA A 400 -7.98 4.64 -13.31
N ASP A 401 -8.27 4.33 -14.56
CA ASP A 401 -9.14 3.24 -14.98
C ASP A 401 -8.37 1.93 -15.20
N PRO A 402 -9.08 0.78 -15.07
CA PRO A 402 -8.52 -0.51 -15.43
C PRO A 402 -7.96 -0.51 -16.86
N PRO A 403 -6.76 -1.08 -17.07
CA PRO A 403 -6.14 -1.15 -18.38
C PRO A 403 -6.99 -1.99 -19.34
N ARG A 404 -7.02 -1.58 -20.61
CA ARG A 404 -7.77 -2.23 -21.68
C ARG A 404 -6.88 -2.58 -22.86
N LEU A 405 -7.22 -3.68 -23.52
CA LEU A 405 -6.65 -4.06 -24.82
C LEU A 405 -7.20 -3.16 -25.93
N PRO A 406 -6.59 -3.14 -27.14
CA PRO A 406 -7.10 -2.35 -28.27
C PRO A 406 -8.54 -2.66 -28.69
N ASN A 407 -9.08 -3.83 -28.31
CA ASN A 407 -10.47 -4.22 -28.54
C ASN A 407 -11.45 -3.75 -27.45
N GLY A 408 -10.99 -2.94 -26.48
CA GLY A 408 -11.79 -2.37 -25.39
C GLY A 408 -12.03 -3.30 -24.20
N LYS A 409 -11.63 -4.57 -24.26
CA LYS A 409 -11.75 -5.50 -23.12
C LYS A 409 -10.67 -5.21 -22.07
N ILE A 410 -10.99 -5.49 -20.80
CA ILE A 410 -10.02 -5.42 -19.70
C ILE A 410 -8.78 -6.26 -20.03
N ASP A 411 -7.59 -5.66 -19.90
CA ASP A 411 -6.33 -6.37 -19.98
C ASP A 411 -6.07 -7.11 -18.67
N MET A 412 -6.53 -8.35 -18.64
CA MET A 412 -6.44 -9.22 -17.47
C MET A 412 -5.01 -9.66 -17.13
N SER A 413 -4.00 -9.32 -17.95
CA SER A 413 -2.59 -9.55 -17.60
C SER A 413 -2.11 -8.66 -16.45
N PHE A 414 -2.81 -7.56 -16.18
CA PHE A 414 -2.53 -6.67 -15.04
C PHE A 414 -3.07 -7.18 -13.72
N PHE A 415 -4.00 -8.15 -13.70
CA PHE A 415 -4.70 -8.55 -12.48
C PHE A 415 -4.34 -9.98 -12.05
N THR A 416 -4.19 -10.17 -10.74
CA THR A 416 -3.92 -11.50 -10.18
C THR A 416 -5.13 -12.44 -10.37
N PRO A 417 -5.04 -13.73 -10.01
CA PRO A 417 -6.18 -14.66 -10.10
C PRO A 417 -7.43 -14.23 -9.32
N ASP A 418 -7.33 -13.30 -8.36
CA ASP A 418 -8.50 -12.71 -7.68
C ASP A 418 -9.19 -11.57 -8.47
N CYS A 419 -8.62 -11.19 -9.61
CA CYS A 419 -9.14 -10.18 -10.52
C CYS A 419 -9.22 -8.78 -9.89
N PHE A 420 -8.48 -8.53 -8.80
CA PHE A 420 -8.56 -7.30 -8.03
C PHE A 420 -7.17 -6.68 -7.80
N HIS A 421 -6.25 -7.45 -7.23
CA HIS A 421 -4.88 -7.00 -7.03
C HIS A 421 -4.10 -7.01 -8.35
N PHE A 422 -3.01 -6.26 -8.40
CA PHE A 422 -2.17 -6.21 -9.58
C PHE A 422 -1.13 -7.33 -9.63
N THR A 423 -0.84 -7.81 -10.83
CA THR A 423 0.35 -8.63 -11.09
C THR A 423 1.61 -7.77 -11.04
N MET A 424 2.78 -8.40 -11.16
CA MET A 424 4.06 -7.71 -11.35
C MET A 424 3.98 -6.61 -12.43
N LYS A 425 3.26 -6.84 -13.53
CA LYS A 425 3.07 -5.85 -14.60
C LYS A 425 2.44 -4.56 -14.09
N GLY A 426 1.37 -4.64 -13.29
CA GLY A 426 0.74 -3.46 -12.70
C GLY A 426 1.59 -2.81 -11.63
N HIS A 427 2.32 -3.60 -10.83
CA HIS A 427 3.27 -3.07 -9.86
C HIS A 427 4.40 -2.25 -10.51
N GLU A 428 4.89 -2.65 -11.68
CA GLU A 428 5.89 -1.87 -12.40
C GLU A 428 5.34 -0.53 -12.88
N GLU A 429 4.12 -0.49 -13.41
CA GLU A 429 3.50 0.78 -13.83
C GLU A 429 3.22 1.70 -12.62
N LEU A 430 2.80 1.14 -11.47
CA LEU A 430 2.68 1.88 -10.22
C LEU A 430 4.02 2.51 -9.78
N ALA A 431 5.12 1.77 -9.88
CA ALA A 431 6.44 2.26 -9.51
C ALA A 431 6.88 3.43 -10.39
N LYS A 432 6.63 3.35 -11.71
CA LYS A 432 6.93 4.42 -12.67
C LYS A 432 6.10 5.67 -12.43
N GLY A 433 4.80 5.49 -12.18
CA GLY A 433 3.89 6.58 -11.85
C GLY A 433 4.34 7.34 -10.60
N LEU A 434 4.68 6.61 -9.54
CA LEU A 434 5.19 7.18 -8.30
C LEU A 434 6.52 7.92 -8.50
N TRP A 435 7.48 7.30 -9.19
CA TRP A 435 8.78 7.92 -9.48
C TRP A 435 8.62 9.25 -10.22
N ASN A 436 7.84 9.26 -11.30
CA ASN A 436 7.63 10.49 -12.08
C ASN A 436 6.98 11.59 -11.23
N ASN A 437 5.96 11.25 -10.44
CA ASN A 437 5.27 12.18 -9.56
C ASN A 437 6.21 12.82 -8.51
N MET A 438 7.22 12.10 -8.02
CA MET A 438 8.21 12.67 -7.08
C MET A 438 9.08 13.77 -7.70
N PHE A 439 9.32 13.72 -9.02
CA PHE A 439 10.15 14.68 -9.75
C PHE A 439 9.35 15.67 -10.60
N GLN A 440 8.07 15.84 -10.28
CA GLN A 440 7.18 16.82 -10.88
C GLN A 440 6.63 17.76 -9.82
N ALA A 441 6.64 19.06 -10.14
CA ALA A 441 6.08 20.09 -9.28
C ALA A 441 4.59 19.87 -9.03
N GLU A 442 4.09 20.38 -7.91
CA GLU A 442 2.66 20.33 -7.62
C GLU A 442 1.88 21.13 -8.68
N GLY A 443 0.78 20.55 -9.19
CA GLY A 443 0.06 21.05 -10.36
C GLY A 443 0.59 20.55 -11.72
N GLU A 444 1.80 19.99 -11.77
CA GLU A 444 2.41 19.41 -12.99
C GLU A 444 2.59 17.88 -12.89
N LYS A 445 2.17 17.28 -11.78
CA LYS A 445 2.21 15.84 -11.57
C LYS A 445 1.37 15.12 -12.63
N VAL A 446 1.95 14.10 -13.25
CA VAL A 446 1.25 13.27 -14.23
C VAL A 446 0.07 12.56 -13.58
N MET A 447 -1.06 12.57 -14.29
CA MET A 447 -2.28 11.88 -13.92
C MET A 447 -2.47 10.71 -14.89
N VAL A 448 -2.51 9.49 -14.36
CA VAL A 448 -2.70 8.30 -15.19
C VAL A 448 -4.18 8.11 -15.44
N GLU A 449 -4.58 8.15 -16.72
CA GLU A 449 -5.95 7.80 -17.13
C GLU A 449 -6.16 6.28 -17.10
N SER A 450 -5.19 5.49 -17.58
CA SER A 450 -5.16 4.03 -17.41
C SER A 450 -3.76 3.49 -17.71
N PHE A 451 -3.46 2.27 -17.26
CA PHE A 451 -2.21 1.57 -17.61
C PHE A 451 -2.26 0.87 -18.98
N SER A 452 -3.25 1.22 -19.83
CA SER A 452 -3.35 0.65 -21.18
C SER A 452 -2.13 1.01 -22.05
N ASN A 453 -1.54 2.18 -21.78
CA ASN A 453 -0.28 2.62 -22.37
C ASN A 453 0.82 2.56 -21.29
N PRO A 454 2.01 2.00 -21.60
CA PRO A 454 3.12 1.98 -20.66
C PRO A 454 3.56 3.39 -20.27
N ILE A 455 3.79 3.62 -18.98
CA ILE A 455 4.36 4.86 -18.45
C ILE A 455 5.85 4.90 -18.82
N GLN A 456 6.31 6.04 -19.33
CA GLN A 456 7.72 6.30 -19.57
C GLN A 456 8.36 6.90 -18.30
N LEU A 457 9.51 6.39 -17.89
CA LEU A 457 10.26 6.94 -16.77
C LEU A 457 10.95 8.24 -17.17
N LEU A 458 10.84 9.24 -16.31
CA LEU A 458 11.48 10.54 -16.48
C LEU A 458 12.73 10.62 -15.62
N CYS A 459 13.80 11.21 -16.17
CA CYS A 459 14.95 11.59 -15.36
C CYS A 459 14.65 12.84 -14.52
N PRO A 460 15.27 12.99 -13.34
CA PRO A 460 15.23 14.24 -12.60
C PRO A 460 15.70 15.41 -13.51
N PRO A 461 14.98 16.55 -13.53
CA PRO A 461 15.37 17.70 -14.34
C PRO A 461 16.77 18.24 -13.96
N PRO A 462 17.66 18.57 -14.92
CA PRO A 462 18.99 19.09 -14.60
C PRO A 462 18.97 20.42 -13.82
N ASP A 463 17.95 21.24 -14.03
CA ASP A 463 17.72 22.51 -13.35
C ASP A 463 17.08 22.34 -11.95
N HIS A 464 16.43 21.21 -11.70
CA HIS A 464 15.87 20.85 -10.39
C HIS A 464 16.00 19.34 -10.12
N PRO A 465 17.20 18.85 -9.73
CA PRO A 465 17.46 17.42 -9.52
C PRO A 465 16.91 16.89 -8.18
N TYR A 466 16.15 17.70 -7.44
CA TYR A 466 15.61 17.38 -6.13
C TYR A 466 14.19 16.84 -6.21
N ILE A 467 13.79 16.05 -5.21
CA ILE A 467 12.40 15.62 -5.04
C ILE A 467 11.55 16.86 -4.73
N PHE A 468 10.41 17.02 -5.42
CA PHE A 468 9.50 18.12 -5.15
C PHE A 468 8.72 17.85 -3.86
N THR A 469 9.00 18.65 -2.82
CA THR A 469 8.47 18.47 -1.47
C THR A 469 7.66 19.65 -0.95
N LYS A 470 7.70 20.78 -1.64
CA LYS A 470 6.99 21.99 -1.26
C LYS A 470 5.52 21.93 -1.71
N PRO A 471 4.55 22.14 -0.82
CA PRO A 471 3.17 22.32 -1.22
C PRO A 471 3.02 23.67 -1.94
N THR A 472 2.41 23.70 -3.12
CA THR A 472 2.04 24.97 -3.77
C THR A 472 0.77 25.49 -3.10
N HIS A 473 0.81 26.72 -2.55
CA HIS A 473 -0.41 27.39 -2.12
C HIS A 473 -1.35 27.51 -3.32
N VAL A 474 -2.51 26.84 -3.26
CA VAL A 474 -3.63 27.19 -4.13
C VAL A 474 -4.14 28.54 -3.63
N ASP A 475 -3.62 29.63 -4.22
CA ASP A 475 -4.21 30.94 -4.04
C ASP A 475 -5.64 30.90 -4.57
N ASN A 476 -6.60 30.79 -3.66
CA ASN A 476 -8.01 31.03 -3.96
C ASN A 476 -8.19 32.52 -4.30
N GLY A 477 -7.95 32.87 -5.56
CA GLY A 477 -8.39 34.10 -6.19
C GLY A 477 -7.50 35.32 -5.95
N GLN A 478 -6.50 35.49 -6.81
CA GLN A 478 -6.18 36.82 -7.34
C GLN A 478 -6.19 36.74 -8.86
N THR A 479 -7.28 37.21 -9.46
CA THR A 479 -7.33 37.57 -10.87
C THR A 479 -6.30 38.68 -11.09
N THR A 480 -5.11 38.32 -11.53
CA THR A 480 -4.12 39.29 -11.98
C THR A 480 -4.59 39.85 -13.32
N THR A 481 -5.24 41.01 -13.28
CA THR A 481 -5.39 41.87 -14.44
C THR A 481 -4.00 42.15 -15.02
N PRO A 482 -3.76 41.93 -16.33
CA PRO A 482 -2.48 42.27 -16.93
C PRO A 482 -2.30 43.79 -16.93
N SER A 483 -1.24 44.26 -16.29
CA SER A 483 -0.74 45.62 -16.42
C SER A 483 -0.27 45.86 -17.85
N GLU A 484 -0.85 46.86 -18.51
CA GLU A 484 -0.28 47.48 -19.70
C GLU A 484 1.12 47.99 -19.38
N ASP A 485 2.14 47.49 -20.08
CA ASP A 485 3.15 48.40 -20.59
C ASP A 485 3.86 47.87 -21.83
N THR A 486 4.21 48.86 -22.65
CA THR A 486 4.35 48.79 -24.09
C THR A 486 5.75 48.33 -24.51
N LYS A 487 5.86 47.45 -25.52
CA LYS A 487 6.93 47.54 -26.54
C LYS A 487 6.60 46.77 -27.82
N THR A 488 6.73 47.52 -28.91
CA THR A 488 6.48 47.25 -30.32
C THR A 488 7.39 46.19 -30.94
N SER A 489 6.81 45.28 -31.74
CA SER A 489 7.39 44.80 -33.01
C SER A 489 6.34 44.02 -33.82
N SER A 490 6.34 44.24 -35.13
CA SER A 490 5.31 43.96 -36.12
C SER A 490 5.10 42.49 -36.51
N ALA A 491 3.84 42.09 -36.70
CA ALA A 491 3.41 40.87 -37.44
C ALA A 491 2.38 41.23 -38.54
N PRO A 492 2.28 40.44 -39.64
CA PRO A 492 1.58 40.85 -40.85
C PRO A 492 0.06 40.65 -40.76
N LYS A 493 -0.68 41.53 -41.44
CA LYS A 493 -2.15 41.48 -41.55
C LYS A 493 -2.58 40.30 -42.45
N ALA A 494 -3.19 39.28 -41.86
CA ALA A 494 -4.01 38.32 -42.59
C ALA A 494 -5.43 38.88 -42.79
N SER A 495 -5.90 38.86 -44.03
CA SER A 495 -7.08 39.55 -44.53
C SER A 495 -8.40 38.85 -44.16
N MET A 496 -9.35 39.66 -43.69
CA MET A 496 -10.75 39.36 -43.35
C MET A 496 -11.62 39.05 -44.59
N LYS A 497 -11.06 38.35 -45.59
CA LYS A 497 -11.76 37.85 -46.78
C LYS A 497 -11.86 36.32 -46.82
N ALA A 498 -11.06 35.60 -46.04
CA ALA A 498 -11.10 34.14 -45.98
C ALA A 498 -12.28 33.60 -45.16
N TYR A 499 -12.72 34.32 -44.12
CA TYR A 499 -13.82 33.90 -43.25
C TYR A 499 -15.21 34.00 -43.89
N LEU A 500 -15.41 34.92 -44.84
CA LEU A 500 -16.70 35.10 -45.51
C LEU A 500 -16.95 34.08 -46.65
N LEU A 501 -15.90 33.46 -47.18
CA LEU A 501 -15.98 32.42 -48.22
C LEU A 501 -16.23 31.02 -47.63
N LEU A 502 -15.82 30.75 -46.40
CA LEU A 502 -16.09 29.45 -45.73
C LEU A 502 -17.53 29.35 -45.21
N LEU A 503 -18.14 30.47 -44.80
CA LEU A 503 -19.53 30.51 -44.34
C LEU A 503 -20.55 30.30 -45.47
N THR A 504 -20.25 30.68 -46.71
CA THR A 504 -21.13 30.45 -47.86
C THR A 504 -21.09 29.01 -48.38
N TYR A 505 -19.97 28.30 -48.23
CA TYR A 505 -19.87 26.88 -48.58
C TYR A 505 -20.60 25.95 -47.59
N LEU A 506 -20.66 26.32 -46.30
CA LEU A 506 -21.42 25.55 -45.31
C LEU A 506 -22.94 25.65 -45.49
N LEU A 507 -23.46 26.81 -45.91
CA LEU A 507 -24.90 27.03 -46.13
C LEU A 507 -25.45 26.37 -47.41
N ILE A 508 -24.61 26.14 -48.42
CA ILE A 508 -24.99 25.44 -49.66
C ILE A 508 -24.94 23.91 -49.48
N GLY A 509 -24.08 23.39 -48.59
CA GLY A 509 -24.00 21.95 -48.30
C GLY A 509 -25.21 21.41 -47.52
N THR A 510 -25.83 22.23 -46.68
CA THR A 510 -26.97 21.82 -45.84
C THR A 510 -28.31 21.76 -46.59
N THR A 511 -28.45 22.38 -47.76
CA THR A 511 -29.68 22.29 -48.58
C THR A 511 -29.71 21.09 -49.53
N MET A 512 -28.57 20.43 -49.80
CA MET A 512 -28.52 19.21 -50.63
C MET A 512 -28.70 17.91 -49.85
N ALA A 513 -28.54 17.91 -48.52
CA ALA A 513 -28.67 16.70 -47.70
C ALA A 513 -30.11 16.41 -47.21
N LEU A 514 -31.07 17.32 -47.42
CA LEU A 514 -32.49 17.11 -47.08
C LEU A 514 -33.35 16.60 -48.25
N LEU A 515 -32.75 16.25 -49.40
CA LEU A 515 -33.47 15.77 -50.59
C LEU A 515 -33.16 14.30 -50.96
N CYS A 516 -32.47 13.54 -50.10
CA CYS A 516 -32.16 12.12 -50.32
C CYS A 516 -32.52 11.19 -49.14
N LEU A 517 -33.54 11.53 -48.35
CA LEU A 517 -34.20 10.60 -47.43
C LEU A 517 -35.72 10.63 -47.65
#